data_AF-A0A1G4TUT1-F1
#
_entry.id   AF-A0A1G4TUT1-F1
#
_cell.length_a   1.000
_cell.length_b   1.000
_cell.length_c   1.000
_cell.angle_alpha   90.00
_cell.angle_beta   90.00
_cell.angle_gamma   90.00
#
_symmetry.space_group_name_H-M   'P 1'
#
loop_
_entity.id
_entity.type
_entity.pdbx_description
1 polymer ?
#
loop_
_entity_poly.entity_id
_entity_poly.type
_entity_poly.pdbx_seq_one_letter_code
_entity_poly.pdbx_strand_id
1 'polypeptide(L)'
;MRMTDFTMIKKLFHITKRNGFSHDEIQTVKNIFGELPQVFIDYYLELGKDERLNHTQNSLIKPEQFQYFKHSDYLIFYCDGLFANRVRS
;
A
#
# COMPACT_ATOMS: atom_id res chain seq x y z
N MET A 1 -7.03 0.01 20.35
CA MET A 1 -6.48 0.97 19.37
C MET A 1 -7.58 1.27 18.36
N ARG A 2 -7.84 2.54 18.03
CA ARG A 2 -8.91 2.89 17.09
C ARG A 2 -8.36 2.73 15.67
N MET A 3 -9.04 1.94 14.83
CA MET A 3 -8.70 1.86 13.41
C MET A 3 -8.89 3.22 12.75
N THR A 4 -8.06 3.51 11.76
CA THR A 4 -8.15 4.72 10.94
C THR A 4 -9.48 4.75 10.19
N ASP A 5 -10.13 5.92 10.18
CA ASP A 5 -11.40 6.10 9.48
C ASP A 5 -11.17 6.36 7.99
N PHE A 6 -11.50 5.36 7.15
CA PHE A 6 -11.49 5.49 5.69
C PHE A 6 -12.88 5.62 5.07
N THR A 7 -13.89 6.03 5.84
CA THR A 7 -15.29 6.15 5.36
C THR A 7 -15.40 7.02 4.10
N MET A 8 -14.65 8.13 4.02
CA MET A 8 -14.70 9.01 2.86
C MET A 8 -14.14 8.33 1.59
N ILE A 9 -13.00 7.64 1.68
CA ILE A 9 -12.42 6.90 0.56
C ILE A 9 -13.37 5.78 0.13
N LYS A 10 -13.89 5.01 1.08
CA LYS A 10 -14.85 3.92 0.78
C LYS A 10 -16.11 4.42 0.08
N LYS A 11 -16.64 5.58 0.48
CA LYS A 11 -17.79 6.23 -0.18
C LYS A 11 -17.46 6.67 -1.61
N LEU A 12 -16.34 7.36 -1.82
CA LEU A 12 -15.94 7.88 -3.14
C LEU A 12 -15.69 6.76 -4.16
N PHE A 13 -15.11 5.64 -3.72
CA PHE A 13 -14.76 4.51 -4.58
C PHE A 13 -15.78 3.37 -4.55
N HIS A 14 -16.94 3.57 -3.90
CA HIS A 14 -17.99 2.56 -3.75
C HIS A 14 -17.46 1.21 -3.19
N ILE A 15 -16.55 1.26 -2.23
CA ILE A 15 -15.94 0.09 -1.58
C ILE A 15 -16.85 -0.34 -0.43
N THR A 16 -17.51 -1.49 -0.60
CA THR A 16 -18.49 -2.01 0.37
C THR A 16 -17.94 -3.12 1.26
N LYS A 17 -16.77 -3.68 0.93
CA LYS A 17 -16.11 -4.77 1.66
C LYS A 17 -14.63 -4.46 1.82
N ARG A 18 -14.05 -4.98 2.90
CA ARG A 18 -12.61 -4.98 3.11
C ARG A 18 -11.94 -5.74 1.96
N ASN A 19 -10.98 -5.10 1.31
CA ASN A 19 -10.17 -5.69 0.26
C ASN A 19 -8.73 -5.23 0.42
N GLY A 20 -8.07 -5.77 1.44
CA GLY A 20 -6.68 -5.45 1.76
C GLY A 20 -5.87 -6.70 2.06
N PHE A 21 -4.60 -6.47 2.36
CA PHE A 21 -3.63 -7.50 2.66
C PHE A 21 -3.89 -8.13 4.04
N SER A 22 -3.33 -9.31 4.25
CA SER A 22 -3.31 -10.00 5.53
C SER A 22 -2.28 -9.36 6.46
N HIS A 23 -2.39 -9.64 7.76
CA HIS A 23 -1.38 -9.21 8.72
C HIS A 23 -0.01 -9.84 8.43
N ASP A 24 0.02 -11.09 7.93
CA ASP A 24 1.26 -11.78 7.57
C ASP A 24 1.96 -11.09 6.40
N GLU A 25 1.19 -10.68 5.37
CA GLU A 25 1.72 -9.90 4.25
C GLU A 25 2.33 -8.58 4.77
N ILE A 26 1.67 -7.87 5.70
CA ILE A 26 2.20 -6.62 6.28
C ILE A 26 3.38 -6.85 7.23
N GLN A 27 3.45 -7.99 7.89
CA GLN A 27 4.60 -8.34 8.72
C GLN A 27 5.88 -8.41 7.88
N THR A 28 5.81 -8.82 6.62
CA THR A 28 6.98 -8.79 5.73
C THR A 28 7.54 -7.37 5.54
N VAL A 29 6.66 -6.36 5.47
CA VAL A 29 7.06 -4.95 5.33
C VAL A 29 7.68 -4.43 6.63
N LYS A 30 7.09 -4.79 7.78
CA LYS A 30 7.66 -4.47 9.10
C LYS A 30 9.05 -5.08 9.30
N ASN A 31 9.28 -6.27 8.79
CA ASN A 31 10.61 -6.90 8.88
C ASN A 31 11.68 -6.13 8.07
N ILE A 32 11.29 -5.34 7.06
CA ILE A 32 12.20 -4.55 6.21
C ILE A 32 12.45 -3.16 6.81
N PHE A 33 11.40 -2.50 7.32
CA PHE A 33 11.42 -1.09 7.71
C PHE A 33 11.26 -0.84 9.22
N GLY A 34 10.98 -1.88 10.00
CA GLY A 34 10.68 -1.76 11.44
C GLY A 34 9.24 -1.34 11.69
N GLU A 35 9.04 -0.52 12.73
CA GLU A 35 7.72 -0.02 13.08
C GLU A 35 7.17 0.93 12.02
N LEU A 36 5.89 0.75 11.69
CA LEU A 36 5.19 1.51 10.67
C LEU A 36 4.06 2.33 11.29
N PRO A 37 3.72 3.51 10.75
CA PRO A 37 2.56 4.27 11.19
C PRO A 37 1.28 3.43 11.15
N GLN A 38 0.43 3.51 12.17
CA GLN A 38 -0.79 2.70 12.22
C GLN A 38 -1.70 2.96 11.00
N VAL A 39 -1.81 4.21 10.56
CA VAL A 39 -2.58 4.57 9.35
C VAL A 39 -2.11 3.85 8.10
N PHE A 40 -0.79 3.61 7.97
CA PHE A 40 -0.22 2.86 6.86
C PHE A 40 -0.66 1.40 6.93
N ILE A 41 -0.54 0.78 8.10
CA ILE A 41 -0.95 -0.60 8.35
C ILE A 41 -2.46 -0.75 8.07
N ASP A 42 -3.28 0.12 8.64
CA ASP A 42 -4.73 0.10 8.46
C ASP A 42 -5.11 0.25 6.98
N TYR A 43 -4.45 1.14 6.23
CA TYR A 43 -4.72 1.34 4.82
C TYR A 43 -4.47 0.06 4.01
N TYR A 44 -3.31 -0.55 4.19
CA TYR A 44 -2.96 -1.79 3.50
C TYR A 44 -3.90 -2.94 3.88
N LEU A 45 -4.27 -3.04 5.16
CA LEU A 45 -5.18 -4.06 5.66
C LEU A 45 -6.61 -3.87 5.14
N GLU A 46 -7.09 -2.63 5.02
CA GLU A 46 -8.47 -2.35 4.62
C GLU A 46 -8.69 -2.24 3.11
N LEU A 47 -7.76 -1.58 2.42
CA LEU A 47 -7.94 -1.07 1.07
C LEU A 47 -6.82 -1.48 0.11
N GLY A 48 -5.72 -2.08 0.61
CA GLY A 48 -4.49 -2.29 -0.17
C GLY A 48 -4.62 -3.17 -1.42
N LYS A 49 -5.64 -4.03 -1.52
CA LYS A 49 -5.90 -4.90 -2.67
C LYS A 49 -6.97 -4.37 -3.62
N ASP A 50 -7.57 -3.20 -3.37
CA ASP A 50 -8.52 -2.61 -4.32
C ASP A 50 -7.77 -1.96 -5.49
N GLU A 51 -7.73 -2.67 -6.63
CA GLU A 51 -7.03 -2.20 -7.84
C GLU A 51 -7.65 -0.94 -8.45
N ARG A 52 -8.96 -0.72 -8.28
CA ARG A 52 -9.61 0.49 -8.82
C ARG A 52 -9.19 1.74 -8.05
N LEU A 53 -8.88 1.58 -6.76
CA LEU A 53 -8.30 2.62 -5.93
C LEU A 53 -6.79 2.76 -6.14
N ASN A 54 -6.08 1.64 -6.13
CA ASN A 54 -4.61 1.60 -5.99
C ASN A 54 -3.84 1.40 -7.30
N HIS A 55 -4.50 1.22 -8.44
CA HIS A 55 -3.87 0.92 -9.72
C HIS A 55 -4.50 1.74 -10.86
N THR A 56 -4.34 3.07 -10.75
CA THR A 56 -4.77 4.02 -11.80
C THR A 56 -3.55 4.47 -12.61
N GLN A 57 -3.14 5.75 -12.53
CA GLN A 57 -1.85 6.19 -13.08
C GLN A 57 -0.68 5.80 -12.17
N ASN A 58 -0.92 5.79 -10.86
CA ASN A 58 0.03 5.34 -9.86
C ASN A 58 -0.39 3.98 -9.31
N SER A 59 0.60 3.18 -8.93
CA SER A 59 0.42 1.87 -8.33
C SER A 59 0.89 1.89 -6.88
N LEU A 60 0.03 1.41 -5.98
CA LEU A 60 0.45 1.08 -4.62
C LEU A 60 1.46 -0.08 -4.67
N ILE A 61 2.58 0.06 -3.98
CA ILE A 61 3.60 -0.99 -3.89
C ILE A 61 3.04 -2.13 -3.05
N LYS A 62 3.06 -3.35 -3.59
CA LYS A 62 2.59 -4.53 -2.87
C LYS A 62 3.61 -4.97 -1.81
N PRO A 63 3.17 -5.61 -0.71
CA PRO A 63 4.05 -6.08 0.37
C PRO A 63 5.32 -6.80 -0.10
N GLU A 64 5.20 -7.71 -1.06
CA GLU A 64 6.29 -8.51 -1.63
C GLU A 64 7.30 -7.70 -2.46
N GLN A 65 6.95 -6.49 -2.88
CA GLN A 65 7.78 -5.63 -3.72
C GLN A 65 8.65 -4.67 -2.90
N PHE A 66 8.37 -4.49 -1.61
CA PHE A 66 9.04 -3.49 -0.77
C PHE A 66 10.56 -3.66 -0.65
N GLN A 67 11.06 -4.88 -0.83
CA GLN A 67 12.50 -5.15 -0.90
C GLN A 67 13.23 -4.33 -1.98
N TYR A 68 12.53 -3.95 -3.06
CA TYR A 68 13.09 -3.18 -4.18
C TYR A 68 12.99 -1.66 -3.98
N PHE A 69 12.23 -1.20 -2.99
CA PHE A 69 11.97 0.22 -2.72
C PHE A 69 12.56 0.68 -1.39
N LYS A 70 13.54 -0.07 -0.88
CA LYS A 70 14.22 0.23 0.37
C LYS A 70 15.22 1.37 0.18
N HIS A 71 14.90 2.53 0.73
CA HIS A 71 15.84 3.64 0.91
C HIS A 71 16.20 3.80 2.39
N SER A 72 17.38 4.35 2.68
CA SER A 72 17.86 4.55 4.05
C SER A 72 16.98 5.47 4.88
N ASP A 73 16.36 6.47 4.24
CA ASP A 73 15.77 7.61 4.94
C ASP A 73 14.26 7.76 4.74
N TYR A 74 13.66 7.00 3.81
CA TYR A 74 12.25 7.10 3.49
C TYR A 74 11.66 5.82 2.91
N LEU A 75 10.33 5.69 3.04
CA LEU A 75 9.52 4.62 2.46
C LEU A 75 8.80 5.16 1.22
N ILE A 76 9.03 4.53 0.07
CA ILE A 76 8.16 4.73 -1.11
C ILE A 76 7.05 3.69 -1.05
N PHE A 77 5.79 4.12 -1.11
CA PHE A 77 4.62 3.22 -1.08
C PHE A 77 3.68 3.40 -2.27
N TYR A 78 3.87 4.45 -3.08
CA TYR A 78 3.26 4.61 -4.40
C TYR A 78 4.34 4.90 -5.44
N CYS A 79 4.21 4.31 -6.62
CA CYS A 79 5.06 4.59 -7.77
C CYS A 79 4.19 4.95 -8.98
N ASP A 80 4.63 5.92 -9.78
CA ASP A 80 3.97 6.23 -11.06
C ASP A 80 4.26 5.10 -12.07
N GLY A 81 3.22 4.63 -12.77
CA GLY A 81 3.34 3.63 -13.83
C GLY A 81 4.31 4.04 -14.95
N LEU A 82 4.61 5.33 -15.11
CA LEU A 82 5.65 5.82 -16.03
C LEU A 82 7.08 5.43 -15.62
N PHE A 83 7.38 5.24 -14.33
CA PHE A 83 8.70 4.74 -13.90
C PHE A 83 8.83 3.23 -14.12
N ALA A 84 7.74 2.48 -13.99
CA ALA A 84 7.72 1.03 -14.27
C ALA A 84 7.99 0.70 -15.75
N ASN A 85 7.65 1.62 -16.67
CA ASN A 85 7.88 1.46 -18.11
C ASN A 85 9.27 1.95 -18.59
N ARG A 86 10.14 2.46 -17.71
CA ARG A 86 11.44 3.07 -18.10
C ARG A 86 12.69 2.20 -17.91
N VAL A 87 12.57 0.89 -17.73
CA VAL A 87 13.75 -0.01 -17.81
C VAL A 87 13.45 -1.21 -18.69
N ARG A 88 13.73 -1.04 -19.99
CA ARG A 88 14.22 -2.10 -20.88
C ARG A 88 15.37 -1.50 -21.68
N SER A 89 16.58 -1.63 -21.15
CA SER A 89 17.83 -1.57 -21.92
C SER A 89 18.34 -2.98 -22.12
#